data_AF-A0A3D2AAM5-F1
#
_entry.id   AF-A0A3D2AAM5-F1
#
_cell.length_a   1.000
_cell.length_b   1.000
_cell.length_c   1.000
_cell.angle_alpha   90.00
_cell.angle_beta   90.00
_cell.angle_gamma   90.00
#
_symmetry.space_group_name_H-M   'P 1'
#
loop_
_entity.id
_entity.type
_entity.pdbx_description
1 polymer ?
#
loop_
_entity_poly.entity_id
_entity_poly.type
_entity_poly.pdbx_seq_one_letter_code
_entity_poly.pdbx_strand_id
1 'polypeptide(L)' 'MATITGRAKRYDGTAIDYVLIFRWKTGKCLGKSIPDAAGNWSFDYDTNMIVGVTYVADGCEPLSHGPYEFVLNK' A
#
# COMPACT_ATOMS: atom_id res chain seq x y z
N MET A 1 -16.01 5.31 -6.21
CA MET A 1 -14.55 5.35 -6.00
C MET A 1 -14.33 5.48 -4.51
N ALA A 2 -13.39 4.71 -3.96
CA ALA A 2 -13.02 4.79 -2.56
C ALA A 2 -11.48 4.81 -2.47
N THR A 3 -10.98 5.21 -1.30
CA THR A 3 -9.55 5.44 -1.09
C THR A 3 -9.09 4.63 0.11
N ILE A 4 -7.99 3.90 -0.06
CA ILE A 4 -7.23 3.37 1.08
C ILE A 4 -6.15 4.38 1.43
N THR A 5 -5.94 4.60 2.72
CA THR A 5 -4.91 5.51 3.23
C THR A 5 -4.07 4.80 4.28
N GLY A 6 -2.84 5.24 4.44
CA GLY A 6 -1.97 4.76 5.48
C GLY A 6 -0.79 5.70 5.71
N ARG A 7 0.03 5.35 6.69
CA ARG A 7 1.25 6.08 7.02
C ARG A 7 2.36 5.12 7.36
N ALA A 8 3.52 5.28 6.75
CA ALA A 8 4.70 4.45 7.00
C ALA A 8 5.99 5.26 6.89
N LYS A 9 6.90 4.99 7.83
CA LYS A 9 8.22 5.61 7.94
C LYS A 9 9.25 4.55 8.27
N ARG A 10 10.51 4.83 7.93
CA ARG A 10 11.67 4.10 8.45
C ARG A 10 11.86 4.41 9.93
N TYR A 11 12.72 3.65 10.60
CA TYR A 11 12.99 3.82 12.04
C TYR A 11 13.55 5.21 12.40
N ASP A 12 14.24 5.86 11.46
CA ASP A 12 14.83 7.19 11.60
C ASP A 12 13.82 8.34 11.36
N GLY A 13 12.56 8.01 11.08
CA GLY A 13 11.50 8.97 10.82
C GLY A 13 11.44 9.51 9.39
N THR A 14 12.29 9.05 8.48
CA THR A 14 12.14 9.32 7.04
C THR A 14 10.98 8.52 6.46
N ALA A 15 10.35 9.04 5.40
CA ALA A 15 9.32 8.28 4.69
C ALA A 15 9.91 7.02 4.05
N ILE A 16 9.11 5.96 3.95
CA ILE A 16 9.47 4.82 3.09
C ILE A 16 9.42 5.25 1.62
N ASP A 17 10.04 4.48 0.72
CA ASP A 17 10.17 4.90 -0.69
C ASP A 17 8.87 4.75 -1.46
N TYR A 18 8.17 3.63 -1.28
CA TYR A 18 6.87 3.40 -1.89
C TYR A 18 6.09 2.26 -1.21
N VAL A 19 4.80 2.25 -1.50
CA VAL A 19 3.87 1.18 -1.15
C VAL A 19 3.37 0.52 -2.43
N LEU A 20 3.41 -0.80 -2.51
CA LEU A 20 2.78 -1.57 -3.59
C LEU A 20 1.45 -2.15 -3.13
N ILE A 21 0.45 -2.04 -3.99
CA ILE A 21 -0.83 -2.73 -3.85
C ILE A 21 -0.85 -3.85 -4.89
N PHE A 22 -1.11 -5.09 -4.47
CA PHE A 22 -1.12 -6.24 -5.37
C PHE A 22 -2.30 -7.17 -5.08
N ARG A 23 -2.82 -7.85 -6.12
CA ARG A 23 -3.85 -8.88 -5.96
C ARG A 23 -3.28 -10.06 -5.17
N TRP A 24 -3.83 -10.32 -3.98
CA TRP A 24 -3.31 -11.33 -3.05
C TRP A 24 -3.09 -12.70 -3.69
N LYS A 25 -4.10 -13.21 -4.41
CA LYS A 25 -4.08 -14.56 -5.00
C LYS A 25 -3.07 -14.72 -6.16
N THR A 26 -2.80 -13.64 -6.90
CA THR A 26 -2.04 -13.74 -8.17
C THR A 26 -0.68 -13.07 -8.12
N GLY A 27 -0.40 -12.28 -7.08
CA GLY A 27 0.79 -11.41 -7.03
C GLY A 27 0.76 -10.26 -8.03
N LYS A 28 -0.29 -10.13 -8.86
CA LYS A 28 -0.38 -9.07 -9.87
C LYS A 28 -0.35 -7.70 -9.19
N CYS A 29 0.66 -6.89 -9.51
CA CYS A 29 0.72 -5.50 -9.10
C CYS A 29 -0.47 -4.72 -9.67
N LEU A 30 -1.20 -4.04 -8.78
CA LEU A 30 -2.33 -3.17 -9.12
C LEU A 30 -1.89 -1.71 -9.18
N GLY A 31 -0.92 -1.32 -8.36
CA GLY A 31 -0.37 0.02 -8.39
C GLY A 31 0.68 0.27 -7.32
N LYS A 32 1.22 1.49 -7.38
CA LYS A 32 2.26 1.99 -6.50
C LYS A 32 1.83 3.36 -5.97
N SER A 33 2.00 3.57 -4.67
CA SER A 33 1.83 4.87 -4.03
C SER A 33 3.16 5.34 -3.44
N ILE A 34 3.47 6.63 -3.59
CA ILE A 34 4.68 7.24 -3.04
C ILE A 34 4.24 8.12 -1.86
N PRO A 35 4.70 7.84 -0.63
CA PRO A 35 4.34 8.65 0.51
C PRO A 35 4.89 10.08 0.43
N ASP A 36 4.21 11.01 1.11
CA ASP A 36 4.74 12.35 1.36
C ASP A 36 5.89 12.32 2.41
N ALA A 37 6.49 13.48 2.70
CA ALA A 37 7.56 13.60 3.71
C ALA A 37 7.11 13.20 5.14
N ALA A 38 5.81 13.24 5.42
CA ALA A 38 5.24 12.77 6.68
C ALA A 38 4.96 11.26 6.66
N GLY A 39 5.22 10.57 5.54
CA GLY A 39 5.01 9.15 5.34
C GLY A 39 3.58 8.79 4.99
N ASN A 40 2.70 9.76 4.72
CA ASN A 40 1.30 9.50 4.36
C ASN A 40 1.20 9.07 2.91
N TRP A 41 0.41 8.03 2.64
CA TRP A 41 0.16 7.53 1.30
C TRP A 41 -1.33 7.21 1.11
N SER A 42 -1.77 7.22 -0.14
CA SER A 42 -3.13 6.84 -0.52
C SER A 42 -3.15 6.04 -1.82
N PHE A 43 -4.21 5.26 -2.03
CA PHE A 43 -4.48 4.57 -3.28
C PHE A 43 -5.98 4.52 -3.54
N ASP A 44 -6.40 5.02 -4.69
CA ASP A 44 -7.80 5.02 -5.11
C ASP A 44 -8.16 3.72 -5.83
N TYR A 45 -9.38 3.25 -5.60
CA TYR A 45 -9.91 2.06 -6.24
C TYR A 45 -11.39 2.22 -6.59
N ASP A 46 -11.78 1.49 -7.64
CA ASP A 46 -13.09 1.57 -8.28
C ASP A 46 -13.77 0.19 -8.43
N THR A 47 -13.16 -0.86 -7.89
CA THR A 47 -13.70 -2.21 -7.90
C THR A 47 -13.36 -2.97 -6.62
N ASN A 48 -14.20 -3.94 -6.25
CA ASN A 48 -13.94 -4.80 -5.11
C ASN A 48 -12.64 -5.59 -5.31
N MET A 49 -11.81 -5.66 -4.26
CA MET A 49 -10.50 -6.27 -4.37
C MET A 49 -10.04 -6.93 -3.07
N ILE A 50 -9.39 -8.08 -3.22
CA ILE A 50 -8.60 -8.72 -2.17
C ILE A 50 -7.14 -8.50 -2.50
N VAL A 51 -6.43 -7.77 -1.63
CA VAL A 51 -5.09 -7.27 -1.91
C VAL A 51 -4.12 -7.50 -0.76
N GLY A 52 -2.85 -7.53 -1.09
CA GLY A 52 -1.77 -7.27 -0.13
C GLY A 52 -1.20 -5.88 -0.33
N VAL A 53 -0.59 -5.37 0.74
CA VAL A 53 0.10 -4.07 0.80
C VAL A 53 1.55 -4.34 1.17
N THR A 54 2.49 -4.00 0.29
CA THR A 54 3.94 -4.14 0.55
C THR A 54 4.57 -2.78 0.75
N TYR A 55 5.24 -2.60 1.88
CA TYR A 55 6.01 -1.40 2.22
C TYR A 55 7.47 -1.63 1.83
N VAL A 56 8.05 -0.70 1.05
CA VAL A 56 9.44 -0.79 0.60
C VAL A 56 10.21 0.44 1.05
N ALA A 57 11.37 0.18 1.66
CA ALA A 57 12.36 1.18 2.03
C ALA A 57 13.76 0.65 1.71
N ASP A 58 14.59 1.49 1.10
CA ASP A 58 15.96 1.15 0.72
C ASP A 58 16.77 0.70 1.95
N GLY A 59 17.54 -0.37 1.77
CA GLY A 59 18.28 -1.02 2.85
C GLY A 59 17.45 -1.85 3.83
N CYS A 60 16.15 -2.04 3.61
CA CYS A 60 15.28 -2.89 4.44
C CYS A 60 14.62 -4.01 3.62
N GLU A 61 14.38 -5.16 4.24
CA GLU A 61 13.53 -6.19 3.64
C GLU A 61 12.09 -5.66 3.46
N PRO A 62 11.44 -5.90 2.31
CA PRO A 62 10.05 -5.50 2.11
C PRO A 62 9.10 -6.19 3.08
N LEU A 63 8.21 -5.42 3.72
CA LEU A 63 7.20 -5.94 4.62
C LEU A 63 5.85 -6.01 3.92
N SER A 64 5.22 -7.18 3.88
CA SER A 64 3.92 -7.38 3.22
C SER A 64 2.82 -7.73 4.22
N HIS A 65 1.70 -7.01 4.12
CA HIS A 65 0.51 -7.21 4.94
C HIS A 65 -0.67 -7.68 4.07
N GLY A 66 -1.54 -8.51 4.63
CA GLY A 66 -2.76 -8.97 3.98
C GLY A 66 -3.12 -10.43 4.33
N PRO A 67 -4.18 -10.97 3.71
CA PRO A 67 -5.04 -10.30 2.74
C PRO A 67 -5.96 -9.26 3.39
N TYR A 68 -6.20 -8.16 2.68
CA TYR A 68 -7.25 -7.20 2.99
C TYR A 68 -8.35 -7.29 1.93
N GLU A 69 -9.61 -7.31 2.38
CA GLU A 69 -10.78 -7.24 1.51
C GLU A 69 -11.33 -5.81 1.51
N PHE A 70 -11.32 -5.18 0.34
CA PHE A 70 -11.88 -3.85 0.11
C PHE A 70 -13.12 -3.97 -0.76
N VAL A 71 -14.25 -3.56 -0.20
CA VAL A 71 -15.57 -3.59 -0.84
C VAL A 71 -16.02 -2.15 -1.03
N LEU A 72 -16.40 -1.80 -2.26
CA LEU A 72 -17.10 -0.56 -2.53
C LEU A 72 -18.50 -0.67 -1.93
N ASN A 73 -18.74 0.05 -0.84
CA ASN A 73 -20.09 0.26 -0.35
C ASN A 73 -20.85 1.09 -1.39
N LYS A 74 -22.04 0.61 -1.76
CA LYS A 74 -22.99 1.33 -2.60
C LYS A 74 -23.58 2.51 -1.85
#